data_AF-A0A7W0T6H3-F1
#
_entry.id   AF-A0A7W0T6H3-F1
#
_cell.length_a   1.000
_cell.length_b   1.000
_cell.length_c   1.000
_cell.angle_alpha   90.00
_cell.angle_beta   90.00
_cell.angle_gamma   90.00
#
_symmetry.space_group_name_H-M   'P 1'
#
loop_
_entity.id
_entity.type
_entity.pdbx_description
1 polymer ?
#
loop_
_entity_poly.entity_id
_entity_poly.type
_entity_poly.pdbx_seq_one_letter_code
_entity_poly.pdbx_strand_id
1 'polypeptide(L)'
;MLLTAIVLVAAGCGGSDKEAATTVAAVSPAKTQAEWIDRLVNRFLLDMQKNLNVVNGLRSNQAIINIRTGNETTIRVLTERMTDLAKCTGKLARVGPPPVSEAPLDRIYDRFGKSCPYYERIASAALKATPLLSSRDSSDVAKGEQEFAKISDPSFEAARHFSAALELLEENKLLQAYQG
;
A
#
# COMPACT_ATOMS: atom_id res chain seq x y z
N MET A 1 -57.33 -25.94 27.02
CA MET A 1 -56.23 -26.67 27.70
C MET A 1 -54.95 -26.44 26.91
N LEU A 2 -53.89 -25.98 27.59
CA LEU A 2 -52.48 -25.76 27.18
C LEU A 2 -52.24 -24.93 25.90
N LEU A 3 -51.79 -23.68 25.87
CA LEU A 3 -50.86 -22.89 26.71
C LEU A 3 -49.39 -23.33 26.58
N THR A 4 -48.63 -22.69 25.67
CA THR A 4 -47.25 -22.25 25.96
C THR A 4 -46.79 -21.16 24.99
N ALA A 5 -46.50 -19.99 25.57
CA ALA A 5 -45.80 -18.87 24.96
C ALA A 5 -44.30 -18.99 25.25
N ILE A 6 -43.45 -18.55 24.30
CA ILE A 6 -42.03 -18.25 24.53
C ILE A 6 -41.75 -16.95 23.75
N VAL A 7 -41.96 -15.80 24.41
CA VAL A 7 -40.92 -14.94 25.04
C VAL A 7 -40.07 -14.19 23.99
N LEU A 8 -40.41 -12.90 23.84
CA LEU A 8 -39.50 -11.87 23.34
C LEU A 8 -38.28 -11.78 24.25
N VAL A 9 -37.09 -11.68 23.66
CA VAL A 9 -35.96 -11.03 24.30
C VAL A 9 -35.60 -9.80 23.44
N ALA A 10 -36.00 -8.64 23.95
CA ALA A 10 -35.44 -7.36 23.56
C ALA A 10 -34.40 -6.96 24.61
N ALA A 11 -33.14 -6.89 24.19
CA ALA A 11 -32.01 -6.17 24.81
C ALA A 11 -30.88 -6.24 23.78
N GLY A 12 -30.17 -5.21 23.34
CA GLY A 12 -30.12 -3.78 23.58
C GLY A 12 -28.95 -3.25 22.73
N CYS A 13 -28.91 -1.94 22.49
CA CYS A 13 -27.77 -1.08 22.10
C CYS A 13 -26.62 -1.65 21.24
N GLY A 14 -26.37 -0.99 20.10
CA GLY A 14 -25.04 -1.01 19.51
C GLY A 14 -25.02 -0.47 18.10
N GLY A 15 -25.11 0.85 17.95
CA GLY A 15 -24.77 1.51 16.70
C GLY A 15 -23.40 1.05 16.25
N SER A 16 -23.36 0.46 15.06
CA SER A 16 -22.13 0.24 14.32
C SER A 16 -22.55 0.42 12.89
N ASP A 17 -22.42 1.66 12.43
CA ASP A 17 -22.27 1.96 11.02
C ASP A 17 -21.18 1.01 10.52
N LYS A 18 -21.62 -0.11 9.94
CA LYS A 18 -20.77 -0.91 9.08
C LYS A 18 -20.54 -0.01 7.89
N GLU A 19 -19.41 0.71 7.94
CA GLU A 19 -18.74 1.23 6.76
C GLU A 19 -18.86 0.14 5.72
N ALA A 20 -19.73 0.38 4.73
CA ALA A 20 -19.88 -0.52 3.61
C ALA A 20 -18.50 -0.60 3.00
N ALA A 21 -17.81 -1.73 3.22
CA ALA A 21 -16.55 -2.01 2.56
C ALA A 21 -16.84 -1.83 1.07
N THR A 22 -16.34 -0.74 0.49
CA THR A 22 -16.42 -0.50 -0.94
C THR A 22 -15.72 -1.68 -1.58
N THR A 23 -16.50 -2.69 -1.98
CA THR A 23 -16.01 -3.84 -2.71
C THR A 23 -15.47 -3.27 -4.00
N VAL A 24 -14.14 -3.16 -4.11
CA VAL A 24 -13.49 -2.86 -5.38
C VAL A 24 -14.04 -3.87 -6.37
N ALA A 25 -14.75 -3.41 -7.39
CA ALA A 25 -15.37 -4.29 -8.38
C ALA A 25 -14.31 -5.28 -8.86
N ALA A 26 -14.60 -6.58 -8.71
CA ALA A 26 -13.64 -7.62 -9.01
C ALA A 26 -13.27 -7.53 -10.49
N VAL A 27 -12.02 -7.11 -10.76
CA VAL A 27 -11.50 -7.07 -12.12
C VAL A 27 -11.37 -8.50 -12.62
N SER A 28 -12.02 -8.82 -13.74
CA SER A 28 -11.92 -10.15 -14.32
C SER A 28 -10.46 -10.50 -14.65
N PRO A 29 -10.09 -11.79 -14.61
CA PRO A 29 -8.78 -12.23 -15.10
C PRO A 29 -8.46 -11.64 -16.46
N ALA A 30 -7.18 -11.32 -16.69
CA ALA A 30 -6.72 -10.96 -18.01
C ALA A 30 -6.84 -12.16 -18.96
N LYS A 31 -7.09 -11.90 -20.24
CA LYS A 31 -7.24 -12.95 -21.26
C LYS A 31 -5.89 -13.46 -21.77
N THR A 32 -4.86 -12.61 -21.73
CA THR A 32 -3.52 -12.93 -22.23
C THR A 32 -2.45 -12.39 -21.30
N GLN A 33 -1.24 -12.98 -21.35
CA GLN A 33 -0.06 -12.48 -20.65
C GLN A 33 0.18 -11.00 -20.94
N ALA A 34 0.15 -10.61 -22.23
CA ALA A 34 0.41 -9.24 -22.66
C ALA A 34 -0.59 -8.24 -22.06
N GLU A 35 -1.90 -8.58 -22.06
CA GLU A 35 -2.91 -7.75 -21.41
C GLU A 35 -2.64 -7.61 -19.91
N TRP A 36 -2.25 -8.70 -19.24
CA TRP A 36 -1.98 -8.65 -17.82
C TRP A 36 -0.76 -7.80 -17.47
N ILE A 37 0.33 -7.96 -18.23
CA ILE A 37 1.54 -7.14 -18.06
C ILE A 37 1.22 -5.66 -18.30
N ASP A 38 0.41 -5.33 -19.30
CA ASP A 38 -0.03 -3.96 -19.54
C ASP A 38 -0.73 -3.36 -18.31
N ARG A 39 -1.69 -4.11 -17.75
CA ARG A 39 -2.39 -3.71 -16.52
C ARG A 39 -1.43 -3.56 -15.35
N LEU A 40 -0.48 -4.48 -15.20
CA LEU A 40 0.51 -4.47 -14.12
C LEU A 40 1.41 -3.23 -14.22
N VAL A 41 1.96 -2.95 -15.40
CA VAL A 41 2.84 -1.79 -15.62
C VAL A 41 2.07 -0.48 -15.40
N ASN A 42 0.96 -0.31 -16.12
CA ASN A 42 0.26 0.97 -16.20
C ASN A 42 -0.58 1.30 -14.96
N ARG A 43 -1.09 0.29 -14.24
CA ARG A 43 -1.96 0.50 -13.07
C ARG A 43 -1.25 0.34 -11.74
N PHE A 44 -0.06 -0.26 -11.74
CA PHE A 44 0.67 -0.59 -10.51
C PHE A 44 2.13 -0.14 -10.55
N LEU A 45 2.98 -0.68 -11.43
CA LEU A 45 4.43 -0.48 -11.35
C LEU A 45 4.87 0.98 -11.53
N LEU A 46 4.31 1.70 -12.51
CA LEU A 46 4.68 3.11 -12.75
C LEU A 46 4.36 4.02 -11.55
N ASP A 47 3.22 3.79 -10.90
CA ASP A 47 2.84 4.56 -9.72
C ASP A 47 3.65 4.13 -8.49
N MET A 48 3.86 2.83 -8.30
CA MET A 48 4.69 2.31 -7.23
C MET A 48 6.11 2.87 -7.32
N GLN A 49 6.71 2.92 -8.51
CA GLN A 49 8.05 3.50 -8.69
C GLN A 49 8.14 4.94 -8.16
N LYS A 50 7.16 5.80 -8.47
CA LYS A 50 7.11 7.18 -7.97
C LYS A 50 7.04 7.22 -6.43
N ASN A 51 6.26 6.34 -5.84
CA ASN A 51 6.10 6.26 -4.38
C ASN A 51 7.38 5.74 -3.71
N LEU A 52 7.98 4.69 -4.25
CA LEU A 52 9.18 4.06 -3.71
C LEU A 52 10.40 4.97 -3.80
N ASN A 53 10.49 5.82 -4.82
CA ASN A 53 11.52 6.86 -4.89
C ASN A 53 11.45 7.82 -3.69
N VAL A 54 10.24 8.19 -3.25
CA VAL A 54 10.07 9.01 -2.05
C VAL A 54 10.39 8.22 -0.78
N VAL A 55 9.94 6.96 -0.65
CA VAL A 55 10.28 6.09 0.49
C VAL A 55 11.80 5.96 0.65
N ASN A 56 12.51 5.71 -0.44
CA ASN A 56 13.97 5.59 -0.41
C ASN A 56 14.65 6.92 -0.03
N GLY A 57 14.07 8.05 -0.47
CA GLY A 57 14.54 9.39 -0.12
C GLY A 57 14.29 9.80 1.34
N LEU A 58 13.30 9.22 2.01
CA LEU A 58 12.97 9.54 3.41
C LEU A 58 14.13 9.31 4.38
N ARG A 59 15.04 8.37 4.05
CA ARG A 59 16.23 8.09 4.87
C ARG A 59 17.32 9.14 4.76
N SER A 60 17.20 10.09 3.83
CA SER A 60 18.20 11.15 3.68
C SER A 60 18.06 12.21 4.77
N ASN A 61 19.21 12.72 5.25
CA ASN A 61 19.24 13.83 6.18
C ASN A 61 18.50 15.06 5.63
N GLN A 62 18.58 15.29 4.32
CA GLN A 62 17.88 16.40 3.67
C GLN A 62 16.36 16.27 3.78
N ALA A 63 15.80 15.07 3.59
CA ALA A 63 14.36 14.86 3.74
C ALA A 63 13.91 15.15 5.17
N ILE A 64 14.65 14.66 6.17
CA ILE A 64 14.35 14.90 7.59
C ILE A 64 14.43 16.39 7.93
N ILE A 65 15.47 17.09 7.47
CA ILE A 65 15.61 18.54 7.67
C ILE A 65 14.44 19.28 7.01
N ASN A 66 14.08 18.93 5.78
CA ASN A 66 12.96 19.56 5.07
C ASN A 66 11.63 19.36 5.80
N ILE A 67 11.38 18.17 6.36
CA ILE A 67 10.17 17.91 7.16
C ILE A 67 10.20 18.77 8.44
N ARG A 68 11.31 18.78 9.18
CA ARG A 68 11.45 19.54 10.45
C ARG A 68 11.34 21.05 10.27
N THR A 69 11.81 21.55 9.13
CA THR A 69 11.74 22.98 8.79
C THR A 69 10.40 23.39 8.17
N GLY A 70 9.45 22.45 8.03
CA GLY A 70 8.13 22.76 7.49
C GLY A 70 8.15 23.06 5.99
N ASN A 71 9.11 22.53 5.22
CA ASN A 71 9.19 22.78 3.78
C ASN A 71 7.92 22.25 3.08
N GLU A 72 7.04 23.16 2.67
CA GLU A 72 5.70 22.84 2.16
C GLU A 72 5.73 21.91 0.94
N THR A 73 6.67 22.12 0.02
CA THR A 73 6.82 21.26 -1.16
C THR A 73 7.15 19.83 -0.76
N THR A 74 8.10 19.65 0.17
CA THR A 74 8.48 18.31 0.66
C THR A 74 7.31 17.64 1.37
N ILE A 75 6.64 18.35 2.28
CA ILE A 75 5.49 17.83 3.03
C ILE A 75 4.35 17.45 2.08
N ARG A 76 4.04 18.28 1.09
CA ARG A 76 3.00 18.01 0.09
C ARG A 76 3.32 16.76 -0.73
N VAL A 77 4.53 16.69 -1.30
CA VAL A 77 4.96 15.53 -2.12
C VAL A 77 4.97 14.26 -1.28
N LEU A 78 5.47 14.32 -0.05
CA LEU A 78 5.48 13.19 0.86
C LEU A 78 4.05 12.73 1.17
N THR A 79 3.17 13.66 1.53
CA THR A 79 1.77 13.35 1.86
C THR A 79 1.04 12.73 0.68
N GLU A 80 1.19 13.30 -0.53
CA GLU A 80 0.59 12.76 -1.75
C GLU A 80 1.06 11.32 -2.01
N ARG A 81 2.37 11.10 -2.00
CA ARG A 81 2.99 9.80 -2.34
C ARG A 81 2.72 8.74 -1.28
N MET A 82 2.71 9.10 0.00
CA MET A 82 2.36 8.15 1.07
C MET A 82 0.86 7.85 1.06
N THR A 83 -0.01 8.82 0.80
CA THR A 83 -1.45 8.57 0.62
C THR A 83 -1.72 7.61 -0.54
N ASP A 84 -0.93 7.72 -1.61
CA ASP A 84 -1.02 6.84 -2.76
C ASP A 84 -0.45 5.44 -2.46
N LEU A 85 0.70 5.37 -1.78
CA LEU A 85 1.33 4.12 -1.34
C LEU A 85 0.46 3.35 -0.33
N ALA A 86 -0.28 4.06 0.53
CA ALA A 86 -1.25 3.48 1.47
C ALA A 86 -2.42 2.74 0.77
N LYS A 87 -2.51 2.82 -0.57
CA LYS A 87 -3.50 2.13 -1.39
C LYS A 87 -2.90 0.95 -2.18
N CYS A 88 -1.68 0.50 -1.87
CA CYS A 88 -0.95 -0.50 -2.64
C CYS A 88 -1.80 -1.74 -2.99
N THR A 89 -2.45 -2.34 -2.00
CA THR A 89 -3.30 -3.53 -2.17
C THR A 89 -4.47 -3.22 -3.11
N GLY A 90 -5.10 -2.06 -2.95
CA GLY A 90 -6.16 -1.60 -3.84
C GLY A 90 -5.68 -1.34 -5.27
N LYS A 91 -4.44 -0.84 -5.45
CA LYS A 91 -3.83 -0.68 -6.78
C LYS A 91 -3.59 -2.02 -7.45
N LEU A 92 -3.02 -2.98 -6.73
CA LEU A 92 -2.77 -4.32 -7.22
C LEU A 92 -4.08 -5.06 -7.56
N ALA A 93 -5.13 -4.88 -6.76
CA ALA A 93 -6.45 -5.43 -7.05
C ALA A 93 -7.02 -4.94 -8.39
N ARG A 94 -6.71 -3.69 -8.80
CA ARG A 94 -7.13 -3.14 -10.11
C ARG A 94 -6.35 -3.70 -11.30
N VAL A 95 -5.22 -4.37 -11.08
CA VAL A 95 -4.55 -5.16 -12.13
C VAL A 95 -5.41 -6.37 -12.49
N GLY A 96 -6.06 -6.97 -11.48
CA GLY A 96 -6.79 -8.23 -11.61
C GLY A 96 -5.84 -9.44 -11.66
N PRO A 97 -6.38 -10.65 -11.54
CA PRO A 97 -5.58 -11.87 -11.60
C PRO A 97 -5.01 -12.09 -13.02
N PRO A 98 -3.88 -12.80 -13.13
CA PRO A 98 -3.32 -13.19 -14.42
C PRO A 98 -4.22 -14.21 -15.15
N PRO A 99 -3.95 -14.47 -16.45
CA PRO A 99 -4.60 -15.55 -17.18
C PRO A 99 -4.37 -16.89 -16.49
N VAL A 100 -5.41 -17.71 -16.48
CA VAL A 100 -5.37 -19.06 -15.89
C VAL A 100 -4.33 -19.88 -16.67
N SER A 101 -3.43 -20.58 -15.97
CA SER A 101 -2.36 -21.48 -16.47
C SER A 101 -0.92 -20.93 -16.53
N GLU A 102 -0.67 -19.68 -16.15
CA GLU A 102 0.69 -19.11 -16.17
C GLU A 102 1.31 -18.99 -14.76
N ALA A 103 1.86 -20.09 -14.25
CA ALA A 103 2.45 -20.16 -12.90
C ALA A 103 3.52 -19.09 -12.56
N PRO A 104 4.33 -18.58 -13.52
CA PRO A 104 5.19 -17.42 -13.24
C PRO A 104 4.40 -16.15 -12.90
N LEU A 105 3.30 -15.87 -13.61
CA LEU A 105 2.50 -14.66 -13.38
C LEU A 105 1.76 -14.71 -12.05
N ASP A 106 1.24 -15.88 -11.67
CA ASP A 106 0.62 -16.08 -10.35
C ASP A 106 1.60 -15.78 -9.21
N ARG A 107 2.84 -16.26 -9.35
CA ARG A 107 3.91 -16.00 -8.37
C ARG A 107 4.28 -14.52 -8.31
N ILE A 108 4.35 -13.84 -9.46
CA ILE A 108 4.60 -12.38 -9.51
C ILE A 108 3.48 -11.64 -8.77
N TYR A 109 2.21 -11.97 -9.05
CA TYR A 109 1.05 -11.34 -8.42
C TYR A 109 1.03 -11.55 -6.90
N ASP A 110 1.25 -12.79 -6.44
CA ASP A 110 1.33 -13.14 -5.02
C ASP A 110 2.48 -12.40 -4.31
N ARG A 111 3.64 -12.27 -4.94
CA ARG A 111 4.78 -11.54 -4.37
C ARG A 111 4.47 -10.05 -4.20
N PHE A 112 3.86 -9.41 -5.19
CA PHE A 112 3.38 -8.04 -5.02
C PHE A 112 2.31 -7.94 -3.93
N GLY A 113 1.38 -8.90 -3.86
CA GLY A 113 0.34 -8.97 -2.83
C GLY A 113 0.92 -9.07 -1.42
N LYS A 114 2.01 -9.82 -1.25
CA LYS A 114 2.75 -9.91 0.02
C LYS A 114 3.52 -8.64 0.35
N SER A 115 4.00 -7.89 -0.65
CA SER A 115 4.72 -6.62 -0.42
C SER A 115 3.80 -5.48 0.03
N CYS A 116 2.58 -5.42 -0.48
CA CYS A 116 1.69 -4.26 -0.30
C CYS A 116 1.35 -3.93 1.16
N PRO A 117 0.97 -4.89 2.02
CA PRO A 117 0.67 -4.59 3.42
C PRO A 117 1.84 -3.92 4.17
N TYR A 118 3.09 -4.25 3.80
CA TYR A 118 4.26 -3.62 4.40
C TYR A 118 4.45 -2.18 3.91
N TYR A 119 4.28 -1.94 2.61
CA TYR A 119 4.32 -0.58 2.07
C TYR A 119 3.21 0.32 2.62
N GLU A 120 2.01 -0.23 2.85
CA GLU A 120 0.91 0.50 3.48
C GLU A 120 1.23 0.88 4.93
N ARG A 121 1.93 0.02 5.69
CA ARG A 121 2.42 0.34 7.04
C ARG A 121 3.48 1.44 7.01
N ILE A 122 4.42 1.39 6.08
CA ILE A 122 5.43 2.45 5.87
C ILE A 122 4.74 3.78 5.60
N ALA A 123 3.77 3.78 4.68
CA ALA A 123 2.99 4.97 4.35
C ALA A 123 2.24 5.54 5.54
N SER A 124 1.57 4.69 6.33
CA SER A 124 0.85 5.10 7.53
C SER A 124 1.78 5.73 8.57
N ALA A 125 2.95 5.12 8.82
CA ALA A 125 3.95 5.66 9.74
C ALA A 125 4.48 7.02 9.27
N ALA A 126 4.81 7.16 7.98
CA ALA A 126 5.28 8.42 7.41
C ALA A 126 4.22 9.52 7.50
N LEU A 127 2.95 9.23 7.21
CA LEU A 127 1.85 10.19 7.30
C LEU A 127 1.60 10.66 8.73
N LYS A 128 1.75 9.79 9.73
CA LYS A 128 1.65 10.16 11.15
C LYS A 128 2.86 10.97 11.61
N ALA A 129 4.06 10.57 11.22
CA ALA A 129 5.31 11.20 11.62
C ALA A 129 5.45 12.62 11.06
N THR A 130 5.02 12.86 9.81
CA THR A 130 5.23 14.13 9.09
C THR A 130 4.72 15.36 9.85
N PRO A 131 3.43 15.47 10.25
CA PRO A 131 2.94 16.64 10.97
C PRO A 131 3.62 16.81 12.34
N LEU A 132 3.90 15.70 13.04
CA LEU A 132 4.55 15.69 14.35
C LEU A 132 6.00 16.20 14.26
N LEU A 133 6.76 15.74 13.28
CA LEU A 133 8.14 16.16 13.03
C LEU A 133 8.24 17.62 12.58
N SER A 134 7.21 18.16 11.93
CA SER A 134 7.14 19.56 11.53
C SER A 134 6.62 20.50 12.64
N SER A 135 6.23 19.96 13.79
CA SER A 135 5.74 20.73 14.93
C SER A 135 6.86 21.56 15.57
N ARG A 136 6.48 22.67 16.22
CA ARG A 136 7.39 23.44 17.09
C ARG A 136 7.43 22.91 18.52
N ASP A 137 6.51 22.01 18.88
CA ASP A 137 6.46 21.36 20.19
C ASP A 137 7.44 20.19 20.23
N SER A 138 8.36 20.20 21.21
CA SER A 138 9.41 19.18 21.33
C SER A 138 8.87 17.79 21.69
N SER A 139 7.73 17.70 22.37
CA SER A 139 7.07 16.43 22.68
C SER A 139 6.45 15.83 21.43
N ASP A 140 5.85 16.65 20.56
CA ASP A 140 5.33 16.18 19.27
C ASP A 140 6.46 15.74 18.35
N VAL A 141 7.58 16.47 18.30
CA VAL A 141 8.76 16.04 17.53
C VAL A 141 9.25 14.67 18.02
N ALA A 142 9.34 14.44 19.33
CA ALA A 142 9.75 13.15 19.89
C ALA A 142 8.77 12.01 19.50
N LYS A 143 7.46 12.25 19.54
CA LYS A 143 6.46 11.28 19.03
C LYS A 143 6.64 11.03 17.53
N GLY A 144 6.92 12.09 16.77
CA GLY A 144 7.19 12.01 15.34
C GLY A 144 8.40 11.13 15.02
N GLU A 145 9.49 11.26 15.78
CA GLU A 145 10.67 10.39 15.65
C GLU A 145 10.34 8.92 15.95
N GLN A 146 9.51 8.66 16.96
CA GLN A 146 9.06 7.29 17.28
C GLN A 146 8.22 6.68 16.15
N GLU A 147 7.29 7.44 15.56
CA GLU A 147 6.52 6.97 14.39
C GLU A 147 7.44 6.77 13.17
N PHE A 148 8.40 7.67 12.96
CA PHE A 148 9.33 7.59 11.84
C PHE A 148 10.24 6.36 11.93
N ALA A 149 10.67 5.97 13.13
CA ALA A 149 11.46 4.76 13.35
C ALA A 149 10.75 3.47 12.89
N LYS A 150 9.40 3.43 12.92
CA LYS A 150 8.59 2.29 12.47
C LYS A 150 8.62 2.05 10.96
N ILE A 151 9.23 2.95 10.18
CA ILE A 151 9.41 2.78 8.74
C ILE A 151 10.43 1.67 8.41
N SER A 152 11.43 1.45 9.29
CA SER A 152 12.59 0.59 8.99
C SER A 152 12.25 -0.91 8.93
N ASP A 153 11.55 -1.46 9.91
CA ASP A 153 11.25 -2.90 9.96
C ASP A 153 10.38 -3.39 8.78
N PRO A 154 9.22 -2.77 8.45
CA PRO A 154 8.44 -3.20 7.30
C PRO A 154 9.15 -2.98 5.96
N SER A 155 10.16 -2.08 5.89
CA SER A 155 10.86 -1.81 4.64
C SER A 155 11.65 -3.01 4.11
N PHE A 156 12.20 -3.85 5.00
CA PHE A 156 12.97 -5.02 4.58
C PHE A 156 12.05 -6.07 3.94
N GLU A 157 10.94 -6.41 4.60
CA GLU A 157 9.98 -7.37 4.07
C GLU A 157 9.26 -6.86 2.83
N ALA A 158 8.91 -5.57 2.79
CA ALA A 158 8.36 -4.93 1.60
C ALA A 158 9.31 -5.10 0.40
N ALA A 159 10.58 -4.71 0.58
CA ALA A 159 11.59 -4.78 -0.47
C ALA A 159 11.87 -6.23 -0.89
N ARG A 160 11.98 -7.17 0.06
CA ARG A 160 12.22 -8.59 -0.23
C ARG A 160 11.15 -9.17 -1.16
N HIS A 161 9.88 -8.89 -0.86
CA HIS A 161 8.77 -9.39 -1.68
C HIS A 161 8.67 -8.67 -3.03
N PHE A 162 8.85 -7.34 -3.04
CA PHE A 162 8.76 -6.54 -4.26
C PHE A 162 9.90 -6.88 -5.23
N SER A 163 11.15 -6.95 -4.76
CA SER A 163 12.30 -7.32 -5.58
C SER A 163 12.17 -8.73 -6.13
N ALA A 164 11.70 -9.71 -5.34
CA ALA A 164 11.45 -11.06 -5.84
C ALA A 164 10.40 -11.09 -6.98
N ALA A 165 9.42 -10.19 -6.98
CA ALA A 165 8.48 -10.06 -8.08
C ALA A 165 9.13 -9.44 -9.33
N LEU A 166 10.00 -8.45 -9.15
CA LEU A 166 10.78 -7.84 -10.24
C LEU A 166 11.77 -8.82 -10.87
N GLU A 167 12.47 -9.61 -10.05
CA GLU A 167 13.38 -10.68 -10.50
C GLU A 167 12.63 -11.69 -11.38
N LEU A 168 11.45 -12.15 -10.94
CA LEU A 168 10.61 -13.03 -11.75
C LEU A 168 10.17 -12.39 -13.07
N LEU A 169 9.86 -11.08 -13.08
CA LEU A 169 9.54 -10.36 -14.32
C LEU A 169 10.73 -10.32 -15.29
N GLU A 170 11.94 -10.11 -14.76
CA GLU A 170 13.19 -10.05 -15.53
C GLU A 170 13.60 -11.42 -16.08
N GLU A 171 13.64 -12.45 -15.23
CA GLU A 171 13.99 -13.83 -15.59
C GLU A 171 13.09 -14.37 -16.72
N ASN A 172 11.81 -14.01 -16.70
CA ASN A 172 10.83 -14.42 -17.69
C ASN A 172 10.72 -13.42 -18.88
N LYS A 173 11.56 -12.39 -18.93
CA LYS A 173 11.62 -11.38 -20.00
C LYS A 173 10.30 -10.66 -20.25
N LEU A 174 9.49 -10.52 -19.21
CA LEU A 174 8.09 -10.04 -19.32
C LEU A 174 7.99 -8.52 -19.54
N LEU A 175 9.05 -7.77 -19.26
CA LEU A 175 9.08 -6.30 -19.40
C LEU A 175 9.79 -5.80 -20.66
N GLN A 176 10.35 -6.68 -21.49
CA GLN A 176 11.14 -6.28 -22.66
C GLN A 176 10.33 -5.49 -23.71
N ALA A 177 9.01 -5.64 -23.73
CA ALA A 177 8.11 -4.88 -24.60
C ALA A 177 7.82 -3.44 -24.12
N TYR A 178 8.22 -3.07 -22.91
CA TYR A 178 7.94 -1.76 -22.27
C TYR A 178 9.20 -0.90 -22.07
N GLN A 179 10.37 -1.39 -22.48
CA GLN A 179 11.66 -0.65 -22.43
C GLN A 179 12.04 -0.01 -23.78
N GLY A 180 11.11 0.05 -24.73
CA GLY A 180 11.27 0.66 -26.06
C GLY A 180 10.58 2.01 -26.19
#